data_AF-A0A522MGY6-F1
#
_entry.id   AF-A0A522MGY6-F1
#
_cell.length_a   1.000
_cell.length_b   1.000
_cell.length_c   1.000
_cell.angle_alpha   90.00
_cell.angle_beta   90.00
_cell.angle_gamma   90.00
#
_symmetry.space_group_name_H-M   'P 1'
#
loop_
_entity.id
_entity.type
_entity.pdbx_description
1 polymer ?
#
loop_
_entity_poly.entity_id
_entity_poly.type
_entity_poly.pdbx_seq_one_letter_code
_entity_poly.pdbx_strand_id
1 'polypeptide(L)'
;MGRRKLRVPAVAAALFVCVASAVAAAEPPKGDEAPGKIRLVLVFRRAFVGPEKTPVEVNGDIQIGKPASKGKMEYPPDVLAEGIGGTVQVALLVDELGRVTGARIQNGVDPRLDALCLEAARGISFGPSTHKDGRPVGLAVMAAYTFLPAGEPKTKPSAEVTPGWEAEFKKVYALREGEPLKLVRPPFPASRMDFYRTSNPRQAEAIPEGPSHMTARWNGESGRLEPQSFGFGGFNLEGLLLSLGIARYAISGDTSLLDTELPCDLVLRKGAPLDAYLPALEKALSSEYQVPARMIFRDEEREVVVAKGRYALRPLRNIEDNNRVQIFHRDLDSRPGHTGSGTTSVAGLLEVLARTLQCPVVSEVEPTDARVRYVIHADASRTAYVDDVLRNVSAQTGLVFARQARTVRVLHLSRVE
;
A
#
# COMPACT_ATOMS: atom_id res chain seq x y z
N MET A 1 -42.18 -7.69 -18.25
CA MET A 1 -41.06 -8.66 -18.33
C MET A 1 -39.80 -7.93 -18.79
N GLY A 2 -39.00 -7.42 -17.85
CA GLY A 2 -37.69 -6.84 -18.13
C GLY A 2 -36.61 -7.74 -17.55
N ARG A 3 -35.90 -8.50 -18.40
CA ARG A 3 -34.79 -9.37 -17.97
C ARG A 3 -33.65 -8.50 -17.42
N ARG A 4 -33.40 -8.58 -16.11
CA ARG A 4 -32.16 -8.09 -15.47
C ARG A 4 -30.98 -8.78 -16.14
N LYS A 5 -30.24 -8.07 -16.99
CA LYS A 5 -28.93 -8.53 -17.46
C LYS A 5 -27.95 -8.39 -16.30
N LEU A 6 -27.52 -9.55 -15.81
CA LEU A 6 -26.59 -9.78 -14.73
C LEU A 6 -25.26 -9.03 -14.99
N ARG A 7 -24.89 -8.08 -14.12
CA ARG A 7 -23.58 -7.39 -14.02
C ARG A 7 -22.46 -8.36 -13.53
N VAL A 8 -22.35 -9.56 -14.08
CA VAL A 8 -21.44 -10.61 -13.55
C VAL A 8 -19.94 -10.26 -13.61
N PRO A 9 -19.40 -9.68 -14.71
CA PRO A 9 -17.95 -9.53 -14.83
C PRO A 9 -17.37 -8.41 -13.93
N ALA A 10 -18.11 -7.30 -13.74
CA ALA A 10 -17.68 -6.20 -12.88
C ALA A 10 -17.68 -6.58 -11.39
N VAL A 11 -18.71 -7.34 -10.96
CA VAL A 11 -18.77 -7.87 -9.60
C VAL A 11 -17.61 -8.83 -9.36
N ALA A 12 -17.35 -9.79 -10.25
CA ALA A 12 -16.21 -10.70 -10.12
C ALA A 12 -14.86 -9.96 -10.02
N ALA A 13 -14.62 -8.96 -10.86
CA ALA A 13 -13.39 -8.15 -10.81
C ALA A 13 -13.23 -7.41 -9.46
N ALA A 14 -14.28 -6.77 -8.97
CA ALA A 14 -14.27 -6.09 -7.67
C ALA A 14 -14.03 -7.07 -6.50
N LEU A 15 -14.60 -8.29 -6.58
CA LEU A 15 -14.38 -9.34 -5.59
C LEU A 15 -12.93 -9.84 -5.61
N PHE A 16 -12.29 -9.96 -6.78
CA PHE A 16 -10.86 -10.34 -6.87
C PHE A 16 -9.91 -9.28 -6.31
N VAL A 17 -10.21 -7.99 -6.51
CA VAL A 17 -9.45 -6.87 -5.92
C VAL A 17 -9.55 -6.91 -4.40
N CYS A 18 -10.72 -7.24 -3.86
CA CYS A 18 -10.92 -7.44 -2.42
C CYS A 18 -10.03 -8.52 -1.82
N VAL A 19 -9.78 -9.61 -2.57
CA VAL A 19 -8.93 -10.71 -2.13
C VAL A 19 -7.46 -10.29 -2.10
N ALA A 20 -6.99 -9.53 -3.10
CA ALA A 20 -5.60 -9.09 -3.20
C ALA A 20 -5.16 -8.23 -1.99
N SER A 21 -5.97 -7.25 -1.58
CA SER A 21 -5.63 -6.39 -0.43
C SER A 21 -5.55 -7.15 0.90
N ALA A 22 -6.29 -8.25 1.03
CA ALA A 22 -6.28 -9.07 2.23
C ALA A 22 -5.01 -9.95 2.32
N VAL A 23 -4.25 -10.12 1.23
CA VAL A 23 -3.16 -11.10 1.13
C VAL A 23 -1.78 -10.49 1.35
N ALA A 24 -1.60 -9.19 1.07
CA ALA A 24 -0.37 -8.45 1.35
C ALA A 24 0.05 -8.47 2.85
N ALA A 25 -0.81 -8.95 3.75
CA ALA A 25 -0.59 -9.03 5.20
C ALA A 25 -0.47 -10.48 5.72
N ALA A 26 -0.12 -11.46 4.88
CA ALA A 26 0.20 -12.82 5.30
C ALA A 26 1.72 -13.07 5.13
N GLU A 27 2.40 -13.40 6.22
CA GLU A 27 3.85 -13.65 6.21
C GLU A 27 4.18 -15.00 5.54
N PRO A 28 5.31 -15.10 4.81
CA PRO A 28 5.79 -16.37 4.31
C PRO A 28 6.24 -17.27 5.48
N PRO A 29 5.94 -18.58 5.45
CA PRO A 29 6.32 -19.49 6.53
C PRO A 29 7.84 -19.73 6.57
N LYS A 30 8.41 -19.78 7.78
CA LYS A 30 9.79 -20.24 8.05
C LYS A 30 9.87 -21.78 8.00
N GLY A 31 11.00 -22.29 7.49
CA GLY A 31 11.18 -23.66 6.99
C GLY A 31 11.51 -24.75 8.02
N ASP A 32 11.26 -26.00 7.60
CA ASP A 32 11.94 -27.26 7.95
C ASP A 32 11.25 -28.44 7.18
N GLU A 33 11.12 -28.34 5.84
CA GLU A 33 10.52 -29.42 5.03
C GLU A 33 11.40 -29.86 3.86
N ALA A 34 11.33 -31.15 3.54
CA ALA A 34 12.13 -31.80 2.50
C ALA A 34 11.82 -31.27 1.08
N PRO A 35 12.84 -31.16 0.20
CA PRO A 35 12.68 -30.74 -1.19
C PRO A 35 11.65 -31.59 -1.96
N GLY A 36 10.94 -30.97 -2.91
CA GLY A 36 9.95 -31.63 -3.76
C GLY A 36 8.52 -31.67 -3.20
N LYS A 37 8.28 -31.14 -1.99
CA LYS A 37 6.93 -30.99 -1.42
C LYS A 37 6.23 -29.73 -1.91
N ILE A 38 4.91 -29.82 -2.05
CA ILE A 38 4.00 -28.70 -2.31
C ILE A 38 3.17 -28.45 -1.05
N ARG A 39 3.21 -27.21 -0.54
CA ARG A 39 2.35 -26.79 0.57
C ARG A 39 1.21 -25.93 0.05
N LEU A 40 -0.03 -26.34 0.32
CA LEU A 40 -1.23 -25.54 0.06
C LEU A 40 -1.75 -24.94 1.37
N VAL A 41 -1.83 -23.61 1.42
CA VAL A 41 -2.51 -22.88 2.50
C VAL A 41 -3.72 -22.15 1.90
N LEU A 42 -4.90 -22.42 2.45
CA LEU A 42 -6.13 -21.71 2.11
C LEU A 42 -6.41 -20.66 3.17
N VAL A 43 -6.47 -19.39 2.75
CA VAL A 43 -6.71 -18.24 3.63
C VAL A 43 -8.09 -17.67 3.34
N PHE A 44 -8.93 -17.62 4.36
CA PHE A 44 -10.30 -17.12 4.30
C PHE A 44 -10.39 -15.80 5.06
N ARG A 45 -10.44 -14.67 4.35
CA ARG A 45 -10.53 -13.34 4.99
C ARG A 45 -11.83 -12.60 4.68
N ARG A 46 -12.49 -12.92 3.56
CA ARG A 46 -13.73 -12.26 3.15
C ARG A 46 -14.80 -13.26 2.69
N ALA A 47 -16.03 -12.89 2.98
CA ALA A 47 -17.25 -13.59 2.63
C ALA A 47 -18.21 -12.64 1.90
N PHE A 48 -19.16 -13.17 1.16
CA PHE A 48 -20.15 -12.42 0.41
C PHE A 48 -21.54 -12.88 0.83
N VAL A 49 -22.33 -11.96 1.39
CA VAL A 49 -23.64 -12.26 1.97
C VAL A 49 -24.74 -11.67 1.10
N GLY A 50 -25.80 -12.46 0.90
CA GLY A 50 -27.02 -12.04 0.22
C GLY A 50 -26.87 -11.90 -1.31
N PRO A 51 -27.99 -11.62 -2.00
CA PRO A 51 -28.05 -11.61 -3.47
C PRO A 51 -27.20 -10.50 -4.11
N GLU A 52 -26.84 -9.47 -3.34
CA GLU A 52 -26.00 -8.36 -3.78
C GLU A 52 -24.49 -8.64 -3.61
N LYS A 53 -24.11 -9.80 -3.06
CA LYS A 53 -22.72 -10.22 -2.79
C LYS A 53 -21.95 -9.18 -1.98
N THR A 54 -22.57 -8.63 -0.94
CA THR A 54 -21.97 -7.62 -0.07
C THR A 54 -20.77 -8.23 0.67
N PRO A 55 -19.56 -7.64 0.54
CA PRO A 55 -18.37 -8.15 1.20
C PRO A 55 -18.43 -7.93 2.71
N VAL A 56 -18.20 -8.99 3.47
CA VAL A 56 -18.05 -8.99 4.92
C VAL A 56 -16.74 -9.66 5.32
N GLU A 57 -16.20 -9.32 6.48
CA GLU A 57 -15.05 -10.04 7.03
C GLU A 57 -15.47 -11.42 7.53
N VAL A 58 -14.60 -12.40 7.32
CA VAL A 58 -14.77 -13.71 7.94
C VAL A 58 -14.37 -13.59 9.41
N ASN A 59 -15.37 -13.59 10.28
CA ASN A 59 -15.22 -13.55 11.73
C ASN A 59 -15.96 -14.75 12.37
N GLY A 60 -16.09 -14.78 13.70
CA GLY A 60 -16.76 -15.86 14.42
C GLY A 60 -18.24 -16.07 14.07
N ASP A 61 -18.86 -15.17 13.30
CA ASP A 61 -20.24 -15.28 12.84
C ASP A 61 -20.39 -16.06 11.53
N ILE A 62 -19.28 -16.43 10.87
CA ILE A 62 -19.29 -17.16 9.61
C ILE A 62 -18.72 -18.56 9.81
N GLN A 63 -19.58 -19.56 9.65
CA GLN A 63 -19.18 -20.95 9.62
C GLN A 63 -18.74 -21.33 8.21
N ILE A 64 -17.42 -21.50 8.05
CA ILE A 64 -16.80 -21.88 6.78
C ILE A 64 -17.00 -23.38 6.54
N GLY A 65 -17.46 -23.72 5.33
CA GLY A 65 -17.55 -25.09 4.89
C GLY A 65 -16.17 -25.73 4.78
N LYS A 66 -16.03 -26.95 5.32
CA LYS A 66 -14.75 -27.69 5.27
C LYS A 66 -14.34 -27.94 3.81
N PRO A 67 -13.04 -27.84 3.46
CA PRO A 67 -12.57 -28.23 2.14
C PRO A 67 -12.87 -29.72 1.88
N ALA A 68 -13.61 -30.01 0.83
CA ALA A 68 -13.96 -31.37 0.42
C ALA A 68 -12.88 -31.98 -0.49
N SER A 69 -12.16 -31.14 -1.24
CA SER A 69 -10.98 -31.52 -2.02
C SER A 69 -9.88 -30.46 -1.86
N LYS A 70 -8.62 -30.84 -2.09
CA LYS A 70 -7.48 -29.90 -2.08
C LYS A 70 -6.89 -29.65 -3.48
N GLY A 71 -7.45 -30.28 -4.51
CA GLY A 71 -6.83 -30.41 -5.84
C GLY A 71 -5.62 -31.34 -5.79
N LYS A 72 -5.49 -32.27 -6.74
CA LYS A 72 -4.28 -33.10 -6.86
C LYS A 72 -3.23 -32.29 -7.62
N MET A 73 -2.04 -32.17 -7.06
CA MET A 73 -0.94 -31.44 -7.68
C MET A 73 0.38 -32.15 -7.37
N GLU A 74 1.22 -32.28 -8.38
CA GLU A 74 2.56 -32.86 -8.28
C GLU A 74 3.57 -31.83 -8.80
N TYR A 75 4.76 -31.77 -8.19
CA TYR A 75 5.79 -30.81 -8.59
C TYR A 75 6.38 -31.28 -9.92
N PRO A 76 6.27 -30.50 -11.01
CA PRO A 76 6.79 -30.93 -12.31
C PRO A 76 8.31 -31.23 -12.21
N PRO A 77 8.77 -32.43 -12.63
CA PRO A 77 10.17 -32.84 -12.50
C PRO A 77 11.15 -31.94 -13.24
N ASP A 78 10.76 -31.39 -14.39
CA ASP A 78 11.53 -30.42 -15.17
C ASP A 78 11.73 -29.10 -14.41
N VAL A 79 10.67 -28.56 -13.81
CA VAL A 79 10.70 -27.32 -13.01
C VAL A 79 11.53 -27.52 -11.73
N LEU A 80 11.40 -28.68 -11.09
CA LEU A 80 12.18 -29.05 -9.91
C LEU A 80 13.68 -29.20 -10.25
N ALA A 81 14.01 -29.83 -11.37
CA ALA A 81 15.40 -29.99 -11.83
C ALA A 81 16.07 -28.64 -12.18
N GLU A 82 15.29 -27.67 -12.67
CA GLU A 82 15.75 -26.30 -12.92
C GLU A 82 15.93 -25.47 -11.62
N GLY A 83 15.50 -25.99 -10.47
CA GLY A 83 15.55 -25.31 -9.17
C GLY A 83 14.53 -24.18 -9.03
N ILE A 84 13.47 -24.19 -9.84
CA ILE A 84 12.47 -23.13 -9.87
C ILE A 84 11.42 -23.37 -8.78
N GLY A 85 11.23 -22.41 -7.89
CA GLY A 85 10.31 -22.56 -6.75
C GLY A 85 9.92 -21.21 -6.14
N GLY A 86 9.01 -21.23 -5.17
CA GLY A 86 8.41 -20.03 -4.60
C GLY A 86 6.94 -20.23 -4.23
N THR A 87 6.25 -19.16 -3.85
CA THR A 87 4.82 -19.22 -3.49
C THR A 87 3.95 -18.59 -4.58
N VAL A 88 3.16 -19.42 -5.26
CA VAL A 88 2.12 -18.98 -6.20
C VAL A 88 0.84 -18.67 -5.42
N GLN A 89 0.25 -17.51 -5.65
CA GLN A 89 -0.98 -17.07 -4.99
C GLN A 89 -2.13 -17.00 -5.99
N VAL A 90 -3.18 -17.77 -5.73
CA VAL A 90 -4.39 -17.85 -6.56
C VAL A 90 -5.59 -17.37 -5.77
N ALA A 91 -6.21 -16.28 -6.22
CA ALA A 91 -7.49 -15.84 -5.66
C ALA A 91 -8.62 -16.70 -6.24
N LEU A 92 -9.56 -17.09 -5.38
CA LEU A 92 -10.73 -17.90 -5.71
C LEU A 92 -12.00 -17.21 -5.25
N LEU A 93 -13.03 -17.29 -6.09
CA LEU A 93 -14.41 -16.97 -5.73
C LEU A 93 -15.18 -18.27 -5.58
N VAL A 94 -15.71 -18.49 -4.39
CA VAL A 94 -16.50 -19.67 -4.05
C VAL A 94 -17.95 -19.24 -3.86
N ASP A 95 -18.88 -19.96 -4.47
CA ASP A 95 -20.30 -19.69 -4.29
C ASP A 95 -20.85 -20.25 -2.96
N GLU A 96 -22.12 -19.99 -2.71
CA GLU A 96 -22.85 -20.40 -1.50
C GLU A 96 -22.94 -21.93 -1.33
N LEU A 97 -22.75 -22.69 -2.42
CA LEU A 97 -22.75 -24.15 -2.43
C LEU A 97 -21.34 -24.73 -2.26
N GLY A 98 -20.32 -23.88 -2.10
CA GLY A 98 -18.93 -24.28 -1.93
C GLY A 98 -18.21 -24.60 -3.25
N ARG A 99 -18.73 -24.18 -4.40
CA ARG A 99 -18.10 -24.39 -5.72
C ARG A 99 -17.24 -23.20 -6.12
N VAL A 100 -16.04 -23.45 -6.64
CA VAL A 100 -15.20 -22.39 -7.22
C VAL A 100 -15.84 -21.93 -8.53
N THR A 101 -16.26 -20.67 -8.57
CA THR A 101 -16.88 -20.00 -9.73
C THR A 101 -15.93 -19.07 -10.47
N GLY A 102 -14.76 -18.79 -9.89
CA GLY A 102 -13.69 -18.03 -10.53
C GLY A 102 -12.35 -18.25 -9.84
N ALA A 103 -11.27 -18.23 -10.63
CA ALA A 103 -9.90 -18.34 -10.15
C ALA A 103 -8.98 -17.39 -10.94
N ARG A 104 -8.06 -16.70 -10.26
CA ARG A 104 -7.09 -15.79 -10.88
C ARG A 104 -5.75 -15.82 -10.15
N ILE A 105 -4.65 -15.86 -10.90
CA ILE A 105 -3.30 -15.64 -10.34
C ILE A 105 -3.19 -14.20 -9.83
N GLN A 106 -2.73 -14.04 -8.59
CA GLN A 106 -2.40 -12.76 -7.97
C GLN A 106 -0.89 -12.55 -7.84
N ASN A 107 -0.14 -13.62 -7.57
CA ASN A 107 1.31 -13.60 -7.58
C ASN A 107 1.82 -14.91 -8.21
N GLY A 108 2.56 -14.79 -9.32
CA GLY A 108 3.09 -15.92 -10.08
C GLY A 108 4.58 -16.14 -9.81
N VAL A 109 5.06 -17.36 -10.10
CA VAL A 109 6.47 -17.76 -9.89
C VAL A 109 7.12 -18.22 -11.19
N ASP A 110 6.43 -19.06 -11.96
CA ASP A 110 6.82 -19.57 -13.27
C ASP A 110 5.55 -19.99 -14.02
N PRO A 111 5.40 -19.73 -15.33
CA PRO A 111 4.17 -19.99 -16.05
C PRO A 111 3.69 -21.45 -15.96
N ARG A 112 4.61 -22.43 -15.85
CA ARG A 112 4.27 -23.85 -15.68
C ARG A 112 3.65 -24.10 -14.30
N LEU A 113 4.21 -23.50 -13.25
CA LEU A 113 3.67 -23.57 -11.89
C LEU A 113 2.37 -22.78 -11.75
N ASP A 114 2.28 -21.61 -12.38
CA ASP A 114 1.10 -20.74 -12.34
C ASP A 114 -0.10 -21.43 -13.00
N ALA A 115 0.08 -22.01 -14.18
CA ALA A 115 -0.95 -22.79 -14.85
C ALA A 115 -1.40 -24.00 -14.02
N LEU A 116 -0.45 -24.73 -13.45
CA LEU A 116 -0.72 -25.87 -12.57
C LEU A 116 -1.53 -25.45 -11.33
N CYS A 117 -1.16 -24.33 -10.71
CA CYS A 117 -1.87 -23.77 -9.55
C CYS A 117 -3.27 -23.30 -9.89
N LEU A 118 -3.44 -22.67 -11.05
CA LEU A 118 -4.74 -22.21 -11.51
C LEU A 118 -5.70 -23.39 -11.73
N GLU A 119 -5.23 -24.45 -12.39
CA GLU A 119 -6.03 -25.66 -12.62
C GLU A 119 -6.35 -26.40 -11.32
N ALA A 120 -5.37 -26.60 -10.45
CA ALA A 120 -5.63 -27.23 -9.15
C ALA A 120 -6.59 -26.43 -8.29
N ALA A 121 -6.48 -25.10 -8.30
CA ALA A 121 -7.36 -24.22 -7.54
C ALA A 121 -8.80 -24.24 -8.06
N ARG A 122 -9.01 -24.38 -9.38
CA ARG A 122 -10.34 -24.59 -9.99
C ARG A 122 -10.96 -25.93 -9.56
N GLY A 123 -10.15 -26.94 -9.29
CA GLY A 123 -10.59 -28.25 -8.81
C GLY A 123 -10.91 -28.33 -7.31
N ILE A 124 -10.71 -27.25 -6.56
CA ILE A 124 -11.04 -27.20 -5.12
C ILE A 124 -12.57 -27.09 -4.96
N SER A 125 -13.12 -27.88 -4.05
CA SER A 125 -14.49 -27.72 -3.58
C SER A 125 -14.55 -27.63 -2.07
N PHE A 126 -15.55 -26.91 -1.59
CA PHE A 126 -15.82 -26.67 -0.19
C PHE A 126 -17.21 -27.20 0.15
N GLY A 127 -17.46 -27.50 1.42
CA GLY A 127 -18.83 -27.57 1.92
C GLY A 127 -19.52 -26.19 1.82
N PRO A 128 -20.86 -26.14 1.92
CA PRO A 128 -21.58 -24.89 1.98
C PRO A 128 -21.13 -24.08 3.21
N SER A 129 -21.00 -22.76 3.05
CA SER A 129 -20.66 -21.84 4.13
C SER A 129 -21.90 -21.06 4.54
N THR A 130 -22.06 -20.83 5.84
CA THR A 130 -23.26 -20.21 6.40
C THR A 130 -22.90 -19.15 7.43
N HIS A 131 -23.70 -18.10 7.50
CA HIS A 131 -23.67 -17.15 8.60
C HIS A 131 -24.44 -17.72 9.80
N LYS A 132 -24.16 -17.25 11.02
CA LYS A 132 -24.80 -17.72 12.27
C LYS A 132 -26.33 -17.64 12.28
N ASP A 133 -26.92 -16.80 11.42
CA ASP A 133 -28.37 -16.68 11.22
C ASP A 133 -28.93 -17.65 10.18
N GLY A 134 -28.13 -18.59 9.67
CA GLY A 134 -28.52 -19.61 8.72
C GLY A 134 -28.47 -19.19 7.25
N ARG A 135 -28.07 -17.96 6.93
CA ARG A 135 -27.96 -17.51 5.52
C ARG A 135 -26.75 -18.15 4.82
N PRO A 136 -26.89 -18.63 3.57
CA PRO A 136 -25.75 -19.07 2.76
C PRO A 136 -24.79 -17.92 2.43
N VAL A 137 -23.50 -18.23 2.37
CA VAL A 137 -22.43 -17.23 2.18
C VAL A 137 -21.43 -17.72 1.14
N GLY A 138 -21.13 -16.89 0.15
CA GLY A 138 -20.01 -17.13 -0.78
C GLY A 138 -18.67 -16.71 -0.14
N LEU A 139 -17.55 -17.26 -0.61
CA LEU A 139 -16.22 -16.96 -0.05
C LEU A 139 -15.29 -16.34 -1.08
N ALA A 140 -14.42 -15.45 -0.60
CA ALA A 140 -13.20 -15.06 -1.27
C ALA A 140 -12.03 -15.76 -0.59
N VAL A 141 -11.43 -16.72 -1.29
CA VAL A 141 -10.36 -17.58 -0.75
C VAL A 141 -9.06 -17.26 -1.47
N MET A 142 -7.97 -17.13 -0.72
CA MET A 142 -6.63 -17.13 -1.30
C MET A 142 -6.01 -18.51 -1.13
N ALA A 143 -5.64 -19.15 -2.23
CA ALA A 143 -4.86 -20.38 -2.23
C ALA A 143 -3.39 -20.05 -2.48
N ALA A 144 -2.54 -20.28 -1.48
CA ALA A 144 -1.10 -20.12 -1.59
C ALA A 144 -0.44 -21.50 -1.75
N TYR A 145 0.21 -21.71 -2.89
CA TYR A 145 0.94 -22.93 -3.25
C TYR A 145 2.43 -22.65 -3.14
N THR A 146 3.11 -23.22 -2.15
CA THR A 146 4.55 -23.08 -1.97
C THR A 146 5.26 -24.31 -2.52
N PHE A 147 6.18 -24.08 -3.47
CA PHE A 147 7.05 -25.07 -4.10
C PHE A 147 8.47 -24.96 -3.54
N LEU A 148 8.99 -26.04 -2.96
CA LEU A 148 10.30 -26.08 -2.29
C LEU A 148 11.32 -26.90 -3.12
N PRO A 149 12.26 -26.25 -3.83
CA PRO A 149 13.35 -26.94 -4.52
C PRO A 149 14.49 -27.32 -3.56
N ALA A 150 15.47 -28.09 -4.05
CA ALA A 150 16.61 -28.56 -3.24
C ALA A 150 17.69 -27.50 -2.91
N GLY A 151 17.44 -26.23 -3.26
CA GLY A 151 18.33 -25.09 -3.04
C GLY A 151 17.54 -23.78 -2.98
N GLU A 152 18.22 -22.62 -3.05
CA GLU A 152 17.51 -21.33 -3.08
C GLU A 152 16.56 -21.26 -4.29
N PRO A 153 15.27 -20.93 -4.06
CA PRO A 153 14.27 -20.97 -5.10
C PRO A 153 14.52 -19.92 -6.17
N LYS A 154 14.71 -20.37 -7.41
CA LYS A 154 14.78 -19.47 -8.56
C LYS A 154 13.36 -19.13 -9.01
N THR A 155 13.08 -17.85 -9.22
CA THR A 155 11.82 -17.42 -9.83
C THR A 155 12.06 -17.05 -11.29
N LYS A 156 11.21 -17.53 -12.19
CA LYS A 156 11.18 -17.06 -13.58
C LYS A 156 9.74 -16.66 -13.90
N PRO A 157 9.26 -15.53 -13.33
CA PRO A 157 7.90 -15.11 -13.52
C PRO A 157 7.61 -15.07 -15.01
N SER A 158 6.49 -15.66 -15.43
CA SER A 158 5.99 -15.41 -16.78
C SER A 158 5.94 -13.90 -16.91
N ALA A 159 6.39 -13.35 -18.05
CA ALA A 159 5.87 -12.07 -18.46
C ALA A 159 4.36 -12.20 -18.33
N GLU A 160 3.77 -11.51 -17.34
CA GLU A 160 2.32 -11.45 -17.19
C GLU A 160 1.79 -11.07 -18.57
N VAL A 161 0.61 -11.57 -18.95
CA VAL A 161 -0.11 -11.04 -20.11
C VAL A 161 -0.26 -9.56 -19.85
N THR A 162 0.70 -8.81 -20.38
CA THR A 162 0.89 -7.42 -20.08
C THR A 162 -0.25 -6.78 -20.84
N PRO A 163 -1.21 -6.13 -20.18
CA PRO A 163 -2.26 -5.44 -20.91
C PRO A 163 -1.57 -4.53 -21.95
N GLY A 164 -2.07 -4.51 -23.19
CA GLY A 164 -1.37 -3.83 -24.29
C GLY A 164 -1.05 -2.35 -23.99
N TRP A 165 -1.80 -1.73 -23.07
CA TRP A 165 -1.54 -0.37 -22.58
C TRP A 165 -0.22 -0.20 -21.81
N GLU A 166 0.30 -1.23 -21.14
CA GLU A 166 1.48 -1.10 -20.27
C GLU A 166 2.76 -0.87 -21.09
N ALA A 167 2.88 -1.46 -22.28
CA ALA A 167 3.99 -1.18 -23.19
C ALA A 167 4.01 0.30 -23.60
N GLU A 168 2.85 0.85 -23.97
CA GLU A 168 2.70 2.29 -24.28
C GLU A 168 2.94 3.16 -23.05
N PHE A 169 2.49 2.74 -21.88
CA PHE A 169 2.73 3.44 -20.62
C PHE A 169 4.23 3.51 -20.31
N LYS A 170 4.96 2.39 -20.45
CA LYS A 170 6.40 2.32 -20.19
C LYS A 170 7.22 3.22 -21.12
N LYS A 171 6.82 3.39 -22.39
CA LYS A 171 7.52 4.32 -23.30
C LYS A 171 7.63 5.73 -22.73
N VAL A 172 6.65 6.17 -21.95
CA VAL A 172 6.62 7.51 -21.35
C VAL A 172 7.17 7.50 -19.91
N TYR A 173 6.74 6.54 -19.09
CA TYR A 173 6.97 6.54 -17.64
C TYR A 173 8.22 5.76 -17.18
N ALA A 174 8.82 4.90 -18.01
CA ALA A 174 10.01 4.15 -17.59
C ALA A 174 11.20 5.09 -17.36
N LEU A 175 11.98 4.85 -16.30
CA LEU A 175 13.22 5.59 -16.06
C LEU A 175 14.39 4.91 -16.77
N ARG A 176 15.24 5.70 -17.43
CA ARG A 176 16.50 5.22 -18.04
C ARG A 176 17.46 4.73 -16.96
N GLU A 177 18.48 3.98 -17.33
CA GLU A 177 19.51 3.58 -16.37
C GLU A 177 20.13 4.82 -15.68
N GLY A 178 20.28 4.76 -14.35
CA GLY A 178 20.80 5.87 -13.54
C GLY A 178 19.86 7.08 -13.34
N GLU A 179 18.72 7.17 -14.05
CA GLU A 179 17.77 8.29 -13.89
C GLU A 179 17.01 8.16 -12.55
N PRO A 180 17.18 9.08 -11.58
CA PRO A 180 16.61 8.90 -10.24
C PRO A 180 15.11 9.24 -10.20
N LEU A 181 14.68 10.23 -10.97
CA LEU A 181 13.26 10.61 -11.11
C LEU A 181 12.95 11.12 -12.50
N LYS A 182 11.66 11.20 -12.81
CA LYS A 182 11.13 11.86 -14.00
C LYS A 182 9.83 12.58 -13.68
N LEU A 183 9.66 13.78 -14.26
CA LEU A 183 8.38 14.49 -14.30
C LEU A 183 7.75 14.23 -15.67
N VAL A 184 6.55 13.64 -15.69
CA VAL A 184 5.80 13.43 -16.93
C VAL A 184 4.74 14.52 -17.02
N ARG A 185 4.82 15.38 -18.03
CA ARG A 185 3.91 16.53 -18.19
C ARG A 185 2.72 16.19 -19.09
N PRO A 186 1.59 16.92 -18.95
CA PRO A 186 0.51 16.83 -19.91
C PRO A 186 0.94 17.32 -21.31
N PRO A 187 0.31 16.83 -22.40
CA PRO A 187 -0.81 15.88 -22.39
C PRO A 187 -0.36 14.45 -22.04
N PHE A 188 -1.10 13.82 -21.13
CA PHE A 188 -0.81 12.47 -20.69
C PHE A 188 -1.21 11.42 -21.74
N PRO A 189 -0.48 10.29 -21.85
CA PRO A 189 -0.88 9.21 -22.76
C PRO A 189 -2.17 8.55 -22.27
N ALA A 190 -3.00 8.03 -23.19
CA ALA A 190 -4.24 7.34 -22.84
C ALA A 190 -4.01 6.15 -21.87
N SER A 191 -2.87 5.46 -22.00
CA SER A 191 -2.45 4.36 -21.13
C SER A 191 -2.29 4.74 -19.66
N ARG A 192 -2.15 6.04 -19.34
CA ARG A 192 -2.20 6.55 -17.95
C ARG A 192 -3.50 6.19 -17.25
N MET A 193 -4.63 6.28 -17.96
CA MET A 193 -5.93 5.97 -17.37
C MET A 193 -6.10 4.48 -17.14
N ASP A 194 -5.48 3.65 -17.96
CA ASP A 194 -5.49 2.21 -17.76
C ASP A 194 -4.62 1.80 -16.57
N PHE A 195 -3.46 2.46 -16.38
CA PHE A 195 -2.64 2.31 -15.18
C PHE A 195 -3.45 2.66 -13.92
N TYR A 196 -4.15 3.80 -13.91
CA TYR A 196 -5.00 4.21 -12.79
C TYR A 196 -6.15 3.22 -12.52
N ARG A 197 -6.92 2.85 -13.55
CA ARG A 197 -8.05 1.91 -13.43
C ARG A 197 -7.63 0.53 -12.94
N THR A 198 -6.48 0.05 -13.42
CA THR A 198 -5.95 -1.26 -13.01
C THR A 198 -5.40 -1.21 -11.59
N SER A 199 -4.76 -0.09 -11.22
CA SER A 199 -4.13 0.10 -9.91
C SER A 199 -5.15 0.34 -8.79
N ASN A 200 -6.22 1.08 -9.06
CA ASN A 200 -7.24 1.39 -8.05
C ASN A 200 -8.67 1.40 -8.64
N PRO A 201 -9.25 0.22 -8.95
CA PRO A 201 -10.52 0.11 -9.66
C PRO A 201 -11.70 0.79 -8.97
N ARG A 202 -11.78 0.72 -7.64
CA ARG A 202 -12.86 1.36 -6.87
C ARG A 202 -12.79 2.88 -6.94
N GLN A 203 -11.59 3.43 -6.83
CA GLN A 203 -11.39 4.87 -6.96
C GLN A 203 -11.69 5.33 -8.38
N ALA A 204 -11.30 4.54 -9.38
CA ALA A 204 -11.61 4.82 -10.78
C ALA A 204 -13.10 4.72 -11.11
N GLU A 205 -13.87 3.90 -10.40
CA GLU A 205 -15.34 3.90 -10.51
C GLU A 205 -15.95 5.18 -9.91
N ALA A 206 -15.44 5.62 -8.76
CA ALA A 206 -15.92 6.83 -8.09
C ALA A 206 -15.48 8.13 -8.80
N ILE A 207 -14.30 8.12 -9.42
CA ILE A 207 -13.70 9.26 -10.11
C ILE A 207 -13.22 8.79 -11.49
N PRO A 208 -14.14 8.63 -12.46
CA PRO A 208 -13.84 8.09 -13.79
C PRO A 208 -12.92 8.99 -14.62
N GLU A 209 -12.88 10.27 -14.30
CA GLU A 209 -12.11 11.30 -15.01
C GLU A 209 -10.62 11.18 -14.70
N GLY A 210 -10.30 10.46 -13.63
CA GLY A 210 -8.95 10.15 -13.23
C GLY A 210 -8.27 11.23 -12.40
N PRO A 211 -7.04 10.96 -11.97
CA PRO A 211 -6.28 11.87 -11.13
C PRO A 211 -5.71 13.03 -11.95
N SER A 212 -5.63 14.22 -11.34
CA SER A 212 -4.93 15.38 -11.91
C SER A 212 -3.41 15.17 -11.97
N HIS A 213 -2.87 14.40 -11.02
CA HIS A 213 -1.47 13.99 -10.95
C HIS A 213 -1.33 12.64 -10.25
N MET A 214 -0.29 11.87 -10.57
CA MET A 214 0.01 10.62 -9.88
C MET A 214 1.49 10.48 -9.55
N THR A 215 1.78 9.74 -8.49
CA THR A 215 3.14 9.31 -8.15
C THR A 215 3.26 7.81 -8.35
N ALA A 216 4.30 7.37 -9.03
CA ALA A 216 4.63 5.97 -9.24
C ALA A 216 6.10 5.68 -8.93
N ARG A 217 6.40 4.44 -8.52
CA ARG A 217 7.77 3.96 -8.30
C ARG A 217 8.21 3.04 -9.43
N TRP A 218 9.30 3.40 -10.09
CA TRP A 218 9.99 2.55 -11.06
C TRP A 218 10.89 1.55 -10.34
N ASN A 219 10.55 0.27 -10.41
CA ASN A 219 11.42 -0.81 -10.01
C ASN A 219 12.34 -1.17 -11.20
N GLY A 220 13.62 -0.85 -11.07
CA GLY A 220 14.62 -1.09 -12.11
C GLY A 220 14.96 -2.56 -12.34
N GLU A 221 14.80 -3.42 -11.32
CA GLU A 221 15.07 -4.85 -11.43
C GLU A 221 13.96 -5.56 -12.20
N SER A 222 12.70 -5.25 -11.87
CA SER A 222 11.55 -5.87 -12.52
C SER A 222 11.08 -5.13 -13.77
N GLY A 223 11.56 -3.90 -14.01
CA GLY A 223 11.05 -3.02 -15.07
C GLY A 223 9.57 -2.66 -14.92
N ARG A 224 9.08 -2.49 -13.68
CA ARG A 224 7.66 -2.23 -13.36
C ARG A 224 7.44 -0.89 -12.71
N LEU A 225 6.26 -0.31 -12.94
CA LEU A 225 5.74 0.86 -12.25
C LEU A 225 4.78 0.42 -11.16
N GLU A 226 5.08 0.78 -9.92
CA GLU A 226 4.25 0.54 -8.75
C GLU A 226 3.48 1.84 -8.42
N PRO A 227 2.14 1.83 -8.34
CA PRO A 227 1.38 3.03 -7.96
C PRO A 227 1.71 3.42 -6.52
N GLN A 228 1.98 4.70 -6.27
CA GLN A 228 2.24 5.23 -4.92
C GLN A 228 1.11 6.14 -4.44
N SER A 229 0.67 7.08 -5.27
CA SER A 229 -0.43 7.98 -4.92
C SER A 229 -1.15 8.52 -6.16
N PHE A 230 -2.42 8.90 -5.97
CA PHE A 230 -3.27 9.54 -6.97
C PHE A 230 -3.86 10.80 -6.34
N GLY A 231 -3.60 11.96 -6.95
CA GLY A 231 -4.07 13.24 -6.46
C GLY A 231 -5.11 13.88 -7.38
N PHE A 232 -6.02 14.63 -6.78
CA PHE A 232 -7.18 15.23 -7.44
C PHE A 232 -7.20 16.72 -7.10
N GLY A 233 -6.88 17.57 -8.07
CA GLY A 233 -6.66 19.00 -7.89
C GLY A 233 -5.25 19.45 -8.26
N GLY A 234 -4.91 20.68 -7.85
CA GLY A 234 -3.61 21.29 -8.11
C GLY A 234 -2.45 20.49 -7.52
N PHE A 235 -1.30 20.56 -8.20
CA PHE A 235 -0.05 19.98 -7.74
C PHE A 235 1.04 21.03 -7.84
N ASN A 236 1.75 21.26 -6.73
CA ASN A 236 2.78 22.28 -6.62
C ASN A 236 4.10 21.67 -6.09
N LEU A 237 5.13 22.49 -6.00
CA LEU A 237 6.43 22.05 -5.51
C LEU A 237 6.36 21.51 -4.07
N GLU A 238 5.53 22.08 -3.19
CA GLU A 238 5.30 21.53 -1.84
C GLU A 238 4.80 20.08 -1.90
N GLY A 239 3.77 19.81 -2.70
CA GLY A 239 3.20 18.48 -2.88
C GLY A 239 4.18 17.47 -3.51
N LEU A 240 5.05 17.94 -4.40
CA LEU A 240 6.12 17.15 -4.98
C LEU A 240 7.17 16.78 -3.93
N LEU A 241 7.67 17.74 -3.16
CA LEU A 241 8.65 17.50 -2.10
C LEU A 241 8.08 16.58 -1.01
N LEU A 242 6.79 16.72 -0.69
CA LEU A 242 6.09 15.80 0.21
C LEU A 242 6.05 14.37 -0.35
N SER A 243 5.85 14.21 -1.66
CA SER A 243 5.91 12.90 -2.33
C SER A 243 7.31 12.26 -2.31
N LEU A 244 8.38 13.08 -2.20
CA LEU A 244 9.75 12.63 -1.95
C LEU A 244 10.02 12.28 -0.48
N GLY A 245 9.07 12.53 0.43
CA GLY A 245 9.22 12.33 1.87
C GLY A 245 9.79 13.54 2.61
N ILE A 246 9.84 14.72 1.97
CA ILE A 246 10.30 15.96 2.59
C ILE A 246 9.09 16.71 3.14
N ALA A 247 8.93 16.70 4.46
CA ALA A 247 7.86 17.43 5.11
C ALA A 247 8.12 18.94 5.08
N ARG A 248 7.04 19.75 5.07
CA ARG A 248 7.11 21.22 5.03
C ARG A 248 7.97 21.81 6.15
N TYR A 249 7.89 21.27 7.37
CA TYR A 249 8.71 21.72 8.50
C TYR A 249 10.22 21.49 8.31
N ALA A 250 10.61 20.61 7.37
CA ALA A 250 12.00 20.31 7.04
C ALA A 250 12.49 21.13 5.85
N ILE A 251 11.78 22.21 5.48
CA ILE A 251 12.14 23.11 4.38
C ILE A 251 12.45 24.50 4.95
N SER A 252 13.43 25.18 4.39
CA SER A 252 13.79 26.57 4.71
C SER A 252 14.30 27.30 3.46
N GLY A 253 14.49 28.62 3.58
CA GLY A 253 14.91 29.48 2.47
C GLY A 253 13.73 30.21 1.81
N ASP A 254 13.75 30.33 0.48
CA ASP A 254 12.70 30.99 -0.30
C ASP A 254 11.48 30.08 -0.43
N THR A 255 10.58 30.16 0.55
CA THR A 255 9.35 29.36 0.57
C THR A 255 8.32 29.79 -0.49
N SER A 256 8.49 30.94 -1.17
CA SER A 256 7.60 31.35 -2.27
C SER A 256 7.64 30.35 -3.45
N LEU A 257 8.73 29.61 -3.58
CA LEU A 257 8.88 28.57 -4.59
C LEU A 257 7.97 27.36 -4.35
N LEU A 258 7.51 27.13 -3.12
CA LEU A 258 6.66 25.97 -2.78
C LEU A 258 5.31 26.00 -3.50
N ASP A 259 4.79 27.20 -3.79
CA ASP A 259 3.53 27.42 -4.48
C ASP A 259 3.64 27.27 -6.02
N THR A 260 4.85 27.02 -6.55
CA THR A 260 5.07 26.81 -7.99
C THR A 260 4.21 25.65 -8.47
N GLU A 261 3.30 25.91 -9.41
CA GLU A 261 2.45 24.88 -10.01
C GLU A 261 3.27 23.95 -10.90
N LEU A 262 3.13 22.65 -10.66
CA LEU A 262 3.82 21.59 -11.37
C LEU A 262 2.80 20.58 -11.90
N PRO A 263 2.07 20.89 -12.98
CA PRO A 263 1.23 19.91 -13.64
C PRO A 263 2.11 18.79 -14.22
N CYS A 264 2.24 17.70 -13.47
CA CYS A 264 2.96 16.50 -13.86
C CYS A 264 2.56 15.29 -13.04
N ASP A 265 2.88 14.11 -13.56
CA ASP A 265 3.06 12.93 -12.76
C ASP A 265 4.53 12.78 -12.36
N LEU A 266 4.76 12.22 -11.19
CA LEU A 266 6.09 11.97 -10.63
C LEU A 266 6.43 10.48 -10.70
N VAL A 267 7.54 10.14 -11.35
CA VAL A 267 8.10 8.78 -11.33
C VAL A 267 9.39 8.78 -10.53
N LEU A 268 9.47 7.93 -9.51
CA LEU A 268 10.63 7.79 -8.63
C LEU A 268 11.29 6.44 -8.81
N ARG A 269 12.62 6.39 -8.93
CA ARG A 269 13.36 5.13 -8.86
C ARG A 269 13.23 4.54 -7.47
N LYS A 270 12.74 3.31 -7.38
CA LYS A 270 12.64 2.55 -6.13
C LYS A 270 14.02 2.37 -5.50
N GLY A 271 14.14 2.70 -4.22
CA GLY A 271 15.38 2.55 -3.45
C GLY A 271 16.43 3.64 -3.68
N ALA A 272 16.22 4.59 -4.59
CA ALA A 272 17.15 5.70 -4.74
C ALA A 272 17.13 6.60 -3.49
N PRO A 273 18.30 7.09 -3.03
CA PRO A 273 18.37 7.97 -1.88
C PRO A 273 17.82 9.36 -2.24
N LEU A 274 17.32 10.07 -1.23
CA LEU A 274 16.71 11.40 -1.40
C LEU A 274 17.65 12.40 -2.08
N ASP A 275 18.94 12.34 -1.76
CA ASP A 275 19.96 13.23 -2.30
C ASP A 275 20.18 13.05 -3.80
N ALA A 276 19.81 11.89 -4.35
CA ALA A 276 19.86 11.65 -5.79
C ALA A 276 18.69 12.32 -6.53
N TYR A 277 17.55 12.55 -5.86
CA TYR A 277 16.38 13.17 -6.47
C TYR A 277 16.57 14.68 -6.69
N LEU A 278 17.20 15.38 -5.75
CA LEU A 278 17.24 16.84 -5.76
C LEU A 278 17.93 17.44 -7.01
N PRO A 279 19.13 16.99 -7.45
CA PRO A 279 19.75 17.55 -8.65
C PRO A 279 18.92 17.29 -9.93
N ALA A 280 18.24 16.16 -10.01
CA ALA A 280 17.35 15.85 -11.13
C ALA A 280 16.10 16.72 -11.11
N LEU A 281 15.56 17.01 -9.93
CA LEU A 281 14.44 17.93 -9.75
C LEU A 281 14.84 19.38 -10.09
N GLU A 282 15.98 19.87 -9.60
CA GLU A 282 16.52 21.20 -9.95
C GLU A 282 16.63 21.36 -11.47
N LYS A 283 17.19 20.35 -12.15
CA LYS A 283 17.30 20.32 -13.60
C LYS A 283 15.92 20.40 -14.26
N ALA A 284 14.97 19.58 -13.83
CA ALA A 284 13.62 19.55 -14.40
C ALA A 284 12.87 20.88 -14.18
N LEU A 285 12.95 21.46 -12.99
CA LEU A 285 12.34 22.76 -12.68
C LEU A 285 12.91 23.87 -13.57
N SER A 286 14.24 23.89 -13.77
CA SER A 286 14.89 24.86 -14.64
C SER A 286 14.50 24.64 -16.12
N SER A 287 14.66 23.43 -16.65
CA SER A 287 14.50 23.19 -18.09
C SER A 287 13.04 23.09 -18.55
N GLU A 288 12.14 22.56 -17.73
CA GLU A 288 10.75 22.30 -18.12
C GLU A 288 9.79 23.38 -17.62
N TYR A 289 10.04 23.92 -16.43
CA TYR A 289 9.15 24.89 -15.79
C TYR A 289 9.70 26.33 -15.78
N GLN A 290 10.95 26.53 -16.22
CA GLN A 290 11.63 27.84 -16.20
C GLN A 290 11.67 28.44 -14.78
N VAL A 291 11.78 27.57 -13.77
CA VAL A 291 11.91 27.92 -12.36
C VAL A 291 13.29 27.43 -11.88
N PRO A 292 14.36 28.21 -12.11
CA PRO A 292 15.68 27.86 -11.62
C PRO A 292 15.69 27.91 -10.09
N ALA A 293 15.84 26.74 -9.48
CA ALA A 293 15.87 26.57 -8.03
C ALA A 293 17.08 25.72 -7.63
N ARG A 294 17.60 26.00 -6.43
CA ARG A 294 18.66 25.25 -5.77
C ARG A 294 18.10 24.64 -4.50
N MET A 295 18.45 23.38 -4.25
CA MET A 295 17.95 22.50 -3.21
C MET A 295 19.14 21.82 -2.53
N ILE A 296 19.51 22.30 -1.34
CA ILE A 296 20.68 21.78 -0.62
C ILE A 296 20.27 21.39 0.80
N PHE A 297 20.62 20.18 1.22
CA PHE A 297 20.48 19.81 2.63
C PHE A 297 21.56 20.48 3.48
N ARG A 298 21.14 21.04 4.62
CA ARG A 298 22.02 21.60 5.64
C ARG A 298 21.63 21.04 7.00
N ASP A 299 22.62 20.84 7.85
CA ASP A 299 22.40 20.50 9.24
C ASP A 299 22.26 21.79 10.04
N GLU A 300 21.15 21.91 10.77
CA GLU A 300 20.81 23.12 11.51
C GLU A 300 20.22 22.79 12.86
N GLU A 301 20.49 23.63 13.86
CA GLU A 301 19.80 23.52 15.14
C GLU A 301 18.35 23.97 15.01
N ARG A 302 17.43 23.07 15.36
CA ARG A 302 16.00 23.34 15.46
C ARG A 302 15.49 22.87 16.80
N GLU A 303 14.43 23.51 17.27
CA GLU A 303 13.60 22.89 18.32
C GLU A 303 12.90 21.67 17.71
N VAL A 304 13.06 20.53 18.37
CA VAL A 304 12.43 19.27 17.98
C VAL A 304 11.68 18.68 19.17
N VAL A 305 10.73 17.81 18.89
CA VAL A 305 10.10 16.95 19.90
C VAL A 305 10.89 15.66 20.01
N VAL A 306 11.44 15.35 21.17
CA VAL A 306 12.11 14.07 21.44
C VAL A 306 11.13 13.14 22.14
N ALA A 307 10.88 11.98 21.54
CA ALA A 307 10.04 10.92 22.10
C ALA A 307 10.92 9.88 22.82
N LYS A 308 10.63 9.59 24.10
CA LYS A 308 11.40 8.67 24.95
C LYS A 308 10.50 7.65 25.65
N GLY A 309 11.12 6.56 26.10
CA GLY A 309 10.52 5.57 26.99
C GLY A 309 10.12 4.28 26.30
N ARG A 310 9.40 3.42 27.03
CA ARG A 310 8.87 2.14 26.52
C ARG A 310 7.48 2.32 25.96
N TYR A 311 7.28 1.90 24.72
CA TYR A 311 5.94 1.86 24.13
C TYR A 311 5.08 0.79 24.82
N ALA A 312 3.92 1.20 25.33
CA ALA A 312 2.87 0.32 25.83
C ALA A 312 1.51 0.96 25.57
N LEU A 313 0.70 0.34 24.70
CA LEU A 313 -0.63 0.85 24.38
C LEU A 313 -1.54 0.79 25.62
N ARG A 314 -2.11 1.93 25.97
CA ARG A 314 -3.11 2.15 27.00
C ARG A 314 -4.35 2.72 26.32
N PRO A 315 -5.26 1.85 25.87
CA PRO A 315 -6.50 2.26 25.24
C PRO A 315 -7.25 3.32 26.03
N LEU A 316 -7.78 4.34 25.35
CA LEU A 316 -8.74 5.25 25.97
C LEU A 316 -9.99 4.45 26.36
N ARG A 317 -10.54 4.77 27.54
CA ARG A 317 -11.78 4.18 28.03
C ARG A 317 -12.95 4.75 27.24
N ASN A 318 -14.01 3.95 27.05
CA ASN A 318 -15.28 4.37 26.44
C ASN A 318 -15.23 4.77 24.95
N ILE A 319 -14.31 4.16 24.17
CA ILE A 319 -14.33 4.21 22.70
C ILE A 319 -14.57 2.80 22.19
N GLU A 320 -15.47 2.64 21.21
CA GLU A 320 -15.80 1.34 20.61
C GLU A 320 -14.59 0.64 19.96
N ASP A 321 -13.64 1.42 19.43
CA ASP A 321 -12.39 0.92 18.84
C ASP A 321 -11.17 1.39 19.65
N ASN A 322 -10.87 0.64 20.70
CA ASN A 322 -9.88 1.01 21.70
C ASN A 322 -8.47 0.46 21.39
N ASN A 323 -8.29 -0.33 20.31
CA ASN A 323 -6.99 -0.91 19.95
C ASN A 323 -6.19 -0.03 18.97
N ARG A 324 -6.37 1.29 19.06
CA ARG A 324 -5.71 2.28 18.20
C ARG A 324 -5.27 3.49 19.01
N VAL A 325 -4.14 4.08 18.62
CA VAL A 325 -3.74 5.41 19.12
C VAL A 325 -4.60 6.46 18.43
N GLN A 326 -5.38 7.18 19.22
CA GLN A 326 -6.24 8.28 18.81
C GLN A 326 -5.40 9.57 18.84
N ILE A 327 -5.17 10.20 17.69
CA ILE A 327 -4.40 11.44 17.57
C ILE A 327 -5.39 12.60 17.39
N PHE A 328 -5.63 13.38 18.44
CA PHE A 328 -6.61 14.47 18.53
C PHE A 328 -6.09 15.58 19.46
N HIS A 329 -6.67 16.78 19.42
CA HIS A 329 -6.19 17.90 20.26
C HIS A 329 -6.70 17.84 21.70
N ARG A 330 -7.89 18.32 22.01
CA ARG A 330 -8.38 18.61 23.38
C ARG A 330 -9.49 17.63 23.72
N ASP A 331 -10.50 17.62 22.86
CA ASP A 331 -11.66 16.77 23.01
C ASP A 331 -11.59 15.70 21.92
N LEU A 332 -11.70 14.45 22.33
CA LEU A 332 -11.94 13.38 21.39
C LEU A 332 -13.37 13.57 20.86
N ASP A 333 -13.48 14.04 19.63
CA ASP A 333 -14.77 14.10 18.98
C ASP A 333 -15.33 12.67 18.86
N SER A 334 -16.59 12.52 19.24
CA SER A 334 -17.31 11.24 19.22
C SER A 334 -17.78 10.86 17.80
N ARG A 335 -17.77 11.81 16.85
CA ARG A 335 -18.08 11.60 15.42
C ARG A 335 -17.30 12.51 14.43
N PRO A 336 -15.96 12.55 14.44
CA PRO A 336 -15.21 13.39 13.52
C PRO A 336 -14.95 12.67 12.19
N GLY A 337 -14.80 13.47 11.13
CA GLY A 337 -14.08 13.02 9.95
C GLY A 337 -12.63 12.67 10.32
N HIS A 338 -12.13 11.56 9.79
CA HIS A 338 -10.73 11.17 9.95
C HIS A 338 -9.94 11.69 8.76
N THR A 339 -8.78 12.31 9.00
CA THR A 339 -7.88 12.77 7.94
C THR A 339 -6.83 11.73 7.58
N GLY A 340 -6.68 10.68 8.40
CA GLY A 340 -5.82 9.55 8.12
C GLY A 340 -5.98 8.43 9.12
N SER A 341 -5.70 7.20 8.70
CA SER A 341 -5.58 6.04 9.59
C SER A 341 -4.65 5.01 8.98
N GLY A 342 -4.09 4.13 9.80
CA GLY A 342 -3.23 3.07 9.30
C GLY A 342 -2.68 2.16 10.37
N THR A 343 -1.81 1.26 9.94
CA THR A 343 -1.02 0.40 10.84
C THR A 343 0.46 0.54 10.49
N THR A 344 1.30 0.86 11.47
CA THR A 344 2.73 1.14 11.29
C THR A 344 3.56 0.62 12.47
N SER A 345 4.88 0.81 12.46
CA SER A 345 5.75 0.60 13.62
C SER A 345 5.68 1.78 14.59
N VAL A 346 6.29 1.68 15.77
CA VAL A 346 6.38 2.84 16.68
C VAL A 346 7.16 3.99 16.04
N ALA A 347 8.24 3.72 15.32
CA ALA A 347 8.96 4.74 14.55
C ALA A 347 8.05 5.42 13.52
N GLY A 348 7.25 4.65 12.78
CA GLY A 348 6.30 5.21 11.83
C GLY A 348 5.16 5.99 12.47
N LEU A 349 4.76 5.69 13.72
CA LEU A 349 3.84 6.55 14.48
C LEU A 349 4.47 7.93 14.73
N LEU A 350 5.75 7.97 15.09
CA LEU A 350 6.47 9.23 15.33
C LEU A 350 6.61 10.05 14.04
N GLU A 351 6.82 9.40 12.89
CA GLU A 351 6.79 10.08 11.58
C GLU A 351 5.40 10.65 11.24
N VAL A 352 4.34 9.93 11.60
CA VAL A 352 2.96 10.43 11.45
C VAL A 352 2.77 11.66 12.33
N LEU A 353 3.18 11.62 13.59
CA LEU A 353 3.11 12.78 14.48
C LEU A 353 3.91 13.96 13.95
N ALA A 354 5.12 13.74 13.46
CA ALA A 354 5.94 14.81 12.90
C ALA A 354 5.23 15.54 11.75
N ARG A 355 4.61 14.77 10.84
CA ARG A 355 3.81 15.29 9.73
C ARG A 355 2.53 15.97 10.20
N THR A 356 1.82 15.42 11.17
CA THR A 356 0.57 16.01 11.70
C THR A 356 0.84 17.32 12.42
N LEU A 357 1.90 17.38 13.22
CA LEU A 357 2.25 18.53 14.07
C LEU A 357 3.07 19.59 13.36
N GLN A 358 3.55 19.29 12.15
CA GLN A 358 4.48 20.13 11.40
C GLN A 358 5.72 20.49 12.22
N CYS A 359 6.27 19.52 12.94
CA CYS A 359 7.49 19.66 13.73
C CYS A 359 8.34 18.38 13.68
N PRO A 360 9.68 18.47 13.73
CA PRO A 360 10.52 17.27 13.76
C PRO A 360 10.28 16.47 15.05
N VAL A 361 10.12 15.15 14.92
CA VAL A 361 10.04 14.22 16.05
C VAL A 361 11.24 13.26 16.00
N VAL A 362 12.10 13.34 17.01
CA VAL A 362 13.29 12.48 17.15
C VAL A 362 12.96 11.32 18.09
N SER A 363 13.26 10.10 17.65
CA SER A 363 13.01 8.89 18.43
C SER A 363 14.21 8.52 19.30
N GLU A 364 13.99 8.49 20.61
CA GLU A 364 14.85 7.87 21.64
C GLU A 364 14.03 6.81 22.42
N VAL A 365 13.04 6.22 21.73
CA VAL A 365 12.15 5.17 22.26
C VAL A 365 12.90 3.84 22.35
N GLU A 366 12.64 3.06 23.40
CA GLU A 366 13.19 1.70 23.54
C GLU A 366 12.86 0.83 22.31
N PRO A 367 13.79 0.01 21.79
CA PRO A 367 13.52 -0.88 20.67
C PRO A 367 12.29 -1.76 20.90
N THR A 368 11.44 -1.89 19.88
CA THR A 368 10.20 -2.65 19.97
C THR A 368 9.71 -3.09 18.59
N ASP A 369 9.17 -4.30 18.52
CA ASP A 369 8.50 -4.86 17.32
C ASP A 369 6.99 -4.56 17.30
N ALA A 370 6.52 -3.69 18.19
CA ALA A 370 5.10 -3.37 18.32
C ALA A 370 4.54 -2.76 17.03
N ARG A 371 3.39 -3.31 16.59
CA ARG A 371 2.59 -2.73 15.52
C ARG A 371 1.53 -1.80 16.11
N VAL A 372 1.54 -0.56 15.65
CA VAL A 372 0.64 0.50 16.09
C VAL A 372 -0.45 0.71 15.05
N ARG A 373 -1.71 0.53 15.45
CA ARG A 373 -2.85 1.08 14.69
C ARG A 373 -3.09 2.50 15.16
N TYR A 374 -3.33 3.41 14.23
CA TYR A 374 -3.55 4.81 14.56
C TYR A 374 -4.67 5.41 13.73
N VAL A 375 -5.21 6.50 14.24
CA VAL A 375 -6.15 7.35 13.53
C VAL A 375 -5.87 8.82 13.85
N ILE A 376 -5.93 9.64 12.81
CA ILE A 376 -5.74 11.09 12.88
C ILE A 376 -7.13 11.72 12.77
N HIS A 377 -7.53 12.39 13.84
CA HIS A 377 -8.75 13.18 13.88
C HIS A 377 -8.51 14.51 13.14
N ALA A 378 -9.53 15.03 12.47
CA ALA A 378 -9.40 16.23 11.62
C ALA A 378 -8.81 17.43 12.37
N ASP A 379 -9.09 17.52 13.65
CA ASP A 379 -8.71 18.56 14.57
C ASP A 379 -7.21 18.52 14.95
N ALA A 380 -6.57 17.34 14.88
CA ALA A 380 -5.19 17.11 15.27
C ALA A 380 -4.15 17.86 14.44
N SER A 381 -4.51 18.28 13.23
CA SER A 381 -3.64 19.00 12.28
C SER A 381 -3.41 20.48 12.66
N ARG A 382 -4.05 20.97 13.73
CA ARG A 382 -3.93 22.36 14.18
C ARG A 382 -2.67 22.55 15.01
N THR A 383 -1.67 23.22 14.43
CA THR A 383 -0.37 23.52 15.06
C THR A 383 -0.46 24.32 16.37
N ALA A 384 -1.59 24.98 16.65
CA ALA A 384 -1.83 25.65 17.93
C ALA A 384 -1.94 24.70 19.14
N TYR A 385 -2.12 23.39 18.91
CA TYR A 385 -2.40 22.40 19.97
C TYR A 385 -1.38 21.25 20.02
N VAL A 386 -0.14 21.51 19.61
CA VAL A 386 0.94 20.51 19.63
C VAL A 386 1.06 19.82 20.99
N ASP A 387 1.10 20.60 22.07
CA ASP A 387 1.28 20.04 23.42
C ASP A 387 0.06 19.23 23.88
N ASP A 388 -1.15 19.59 23.46
CA ASP A 388 -2.36 18.80 23.75
C ASP A 388 -2.31 17.44 23.03
N VAL A 389 -1.97 17.44 21.74
CA VAL A 389 -1.83 16.20 20.95
C VAL A 389 -0.77 15.29 21.57
N LEU A 390 0.41 15.84 21.90
CA LEU A 390 1.49 15.08 22.53
C LEU A 390 1.09 14.51 23.89
N ARG A 391 0.32 15.25 24.71
CA ARG A 391 -0.22 14.75 25.97
C ARG A 391 -1.16 13.55 25.75
N ASN A 392 -2.05 13.62 24.78
CA ASN A 392 -3.00 12.53 24.50
C ASN A 392 -2.30 11.28 23.99
N VAL A 393 -1.32 11.45 23.11
CA VAL A 393 -0.50 10.34 22.63
C VAL A 393 0.31 9.74 23.79
N SER A 394 0.88 10.57 24.66
CA SER A 394 1.61 10.12 25.85
C SER A 394 0.73 9.27 26.76
N ALA A 395 -0.49 9.72 27.06
CA ALA A 395 -1.45 8.99 27.89
C ALA A 395 -1.78 7.61 27.33
N GLN A 396 -1.81 7.47 26.00
CA GLN A 396 -2.15 6.23 25.30
C GLN A 396 -0.96 5.31 25.04
N THR A 397 0.28 5.81 25.07
CA THR A 397 1.43 5.03 24.60
C THR A 397 2.50 4.84 25.67
N GLY A 398 2.43 5.57 26.77
CA GLY A 398 3.48 5.63 27.79
C GLY A 398 4.75 6.37 27.34
N LEU A 399 4.79 6.87 26.11
CA LEU A 399 5.90 7.67 25.61
C LEU A 399 5.88 9.06 26.23
N VAL A 400 7.05 9.60 26.51
CA VAL A 400 7.23 10.96 27.02
C VAL A 400 7.80 11.82 25.90
N PHE A 401 7.22 13.01 25.72
CA PHE A 401 7.64 13.97 24.70
C PHE A 401 8.22 15.20 25.37
N ALA A 402 9.37 15.66 24.89
CA ALA A 402 10.02 16.87 25.38
C ALA A 402 10.60 17.69 24.23
N ARG A 403 10.47 19.02 24.30
CA ARG A 403 11.11 19.92 23.34
C ARG A 403 12.58 20.07 23.66
N GLN A 404 13.44 19.91 22.67
CA GLN A 404 14.88 20.04 22.80
C GLN A 404 15.48 20.66 21.55
N ALA A 405 16.56 21.42 21.69
CA ALA A 405 17.39 21.79 20.56
C ALA A 405 18.15 20.54 20.07
N ARG A 406 18.05 20.26 18.76
CA ARG A 406 18.79 19.21 18.08
C ARG A 406 19.22 19.70 16.71
N THR A 407 20.37 19.22 16.27
CA THR A 407 20.79 19.30 14.88
C THR A 407 19.89 18.40 14.05
N VAL A 408 19.21 18.97 13.07
CA VAL A 408 18.37 18.25 12.11
C VAL A 408 18.74 18.63 10.69
N ARG A 409 18.54 17.68 9.78
CA ARG A 409 18.76 17.87 8.36
C ARG A 409 17.57 18.63 7.74
N VAL A 410 17.83 19.80 7.19
CA VAL A 410 16.82 20.71 6.60
C VAL A 410 17.14 20.94 5.13
N LEU A 411 16.13 20.89 4.26
CA LEU A 411 16.25 21.26 2.86
C LEU A 411 16.19 22.79 2.72
N HIS A 412 17.27 23.39 2.23
CA HIS A 412 17.30 24.80 1.84
C HIS A 412 16.94 24.96 0.38
N LEU A 413 15.90 25.76 0.14
CA LEU A 413 15.39 26.12 -1.17
C LEU A 413 15.76 27.57 -1.47
N SER A 414 16.33 27.85 -2.64
CA SER A 414 16.60 29.21 -3.10
C SER A 414 16.43 29.34 -4.61
N ARG A 415 16.03 30.51 -5.10
CA ARG A 415 16.10 30.81 -6.54
C ARG A 415 17.55 30.93 -6.98
N VAL A 416 17.81 30.52 -8.21
CA VAL A 416 19.08 30.77 -8.90
C VAL A 416 18.82 31.82 -9.97
N GLU A 417 19.67 32.84 -10.01
CA GLU A 417 19.60 33.91 -11.02
C GLU A 417 20.04 33.42 -12.41
#